data_AF-A0A258JLS5-F1
#
_entry.id   AF-A0A258JLS5-F1
#
_cell.length_a   1.000
_cell.length_b   1.000
_cell.length_c   1.000
_cell.angle_alpha   90.00
_cell.angle_beta   90.00
_cell.angle_gamma   90.00
#
_symmetry.space_group_name_H-M   'P 1'
#
loop_
_entity.id
_entity.type
_entity.pdbx_description
1 polymer ?
#
loop_
_entity_poly.entity_id
_entity_poly.type
_entity_poly.pdbx_seq_one_letter_code
_entity_poly.pdbx_strand_id
1 'polypeptide(L)'
;ALLKTAEFGNILEEAIPPFIALYWGSLMIGRWNGGVNVFNTSKATNMLLKFIVPALAFGVIIATNIFAEHNVDAFYIYPIWILIFILISFIGGKNAGKTLMLFGVSGLIMMLIGLVYPDREIAKFFFISGGLFLSIMWPSIFDLAIAGLGKNTGKASSFLIMMILGGGVIPLIQGRICDFDLSDPQGIMGISWTHFSYIIPLLGFAYLAFYGFYCPKILKKQGVFHVESEGGAH
;
A
#
# COMPACT_ATOMS: atom_id res chain seq x y z
N ALA A 1 22.27 -13.99 -5.49
CA ALA A 1 22.92 -15.25 -5.05
C ALA A 1 21.90 -16.24 -4.48
N LEU A 2 20.99 -15.83 -3.59
CA LEU A 2 19.90 -16.66 -3.05
C LEU A 2 18.78 -16.99 -4.06
N LEU A 3 18.62 -16.19 -5.11
CA LEU A 3 17.64 -16.41 -6.18
C LEU A 3 18.00 -17.55 -7.16
N LYS A 4 19.14 -18.24 -6.94
CA LYS A 4 19.62 -19.35 -7.79
C LYS A 4 19.34 -20.74 -7.21
N THR A 5 18.75 -20.84 -6.01
CA THR A 5 18.43 -22.13 -5.40
C THR A 5 17.14 -22.71 -5.97
N ALA A 6 17.09 -24.04 -6.13
CA ALA A 6 15.97 -24.77 -6.74
C ALA A 6 14.62 -24.54 -6.03
N GLU A 7 14.63 -24.10 -4.77
CA GLU A 7 13.44 -23.74 -3.98
C GLU A 7 12.74 -22.46 -4.47
N PHE A 8 13.46 -21.56 -5.17
CA PHE A 8 12.90 -20.34 -5.77
C PHE A 8 12.45 -20.51 -7.23
N GLY A 9 12.35 -21.75 -7.72
CA GLY A 9 11.60 -22.07 -8.93
C GLY A 9 12.23 -21.62 -10.25
N ASN A 10 13.55 -21.40 -10.32
CA ASN A 10 14.26 -21.10 -11.57
C ASN A 10 13.64 -19.92 -12.37
N ILE A 11 12.94 -19.01 -11.69
CA ILE A 11 12.38 -17.82 -12.35
C ILE A 11 13.54 -16.84 -12.54
N LEU A 12 13.94 -16.70 -13.80
CA LEU A 12 15.02 -15.83 -14.26
C LEU A 12 14.89 -14.42 -13.66
N GLU A 13 16.04 -13.84 -13.28
CA GLU A 13 16.20 -12.44 -12.88
C GLU A 13 15.50 -11.44 -13.83
N GLU A 14 15.23 -11.81 -15.10
CA GLU A 14 14.50 -11.01 -16.09
C GLU A 14 13.00 -10.85 -15.82
N ALA A 15 12.35 -11.77 -15.10
CA ALA A 15 10.91 -11.71 -14.87
C ALA A 15 10.51 -10.83 -13.66
N ILE A 16 11.47 -10.46 -12.80
CA ILE A 16 11.22 -9.71 -11.55
C ILE A 16 11.03 -8.19 -11.77
N PRO A 17 11.84 -7.50 -12.59
CA PRO A 17 11.74 -6.06 -12.79
C PRO A 17 10.35 -5.55 -13.20
N PRO A 18 9.59 -6.24 -14.07
CA PRO A 18 8.23 -5.83 -14.43
C PRO A 18 7.28 -5.81 -13.23
N PHE A 19 7.35 -6.80 -12.33
CA PHE A 19 6.50 -6.84 -11.13
C PHE A 19 6.90 -5.79 -10.09
N ILE A 20 8.20 -5.48 -9.98
CA ILE A 20 8.68 -4.36 -9.16
C ILE A 20 8.14 -3.03 -9.71
N ALA A 21 8.22 -2.82 -11.03
CA ALA A 21 7.67 -1.64 -11.68
C ALA A 21 6.15 -1.54 -11.47
N LEU A 22 5.42 -2.66 -11.55
CA LEU A 22 3.99 -2.71 -11.25
C LEU A 22 3.70 -2.36 -9.79
N TYR A 23 4.47 -2.89 -8.83
CA TYR A 23 4.32 -2.56 -7.41
C TYR A 23 4.54 -1.06 -7.13
N TRP A 24 5.61 -0.49 -7.64
CA TRP A 24 5.89 0.95 -7.49
C TRP A 24 4.87 1.83 -8.20
N GLY A 25 4.47 1.45 -9.42
CA GLY A 25 3.41 2.15 -10.14
C GLY A 25 2.07 2.10 -9.39
N SER A 26 1.78 0.99 -8.71
CA SER A 26 0.59 0.85 -7.87
C SER A 26 0.61 1.75 -6.64
N LEU A 27 1.79 1.96 -6.04
CA LEU A 27 1.97 2.96 -4.99
C LEU A 27 1.72 4.40 -5.50
N MET A 28 1.99 4.67 -6.77
CA MET A 28 1.73 5.98 -7.38
C MET A 28 0.25 6.22 -7.69
N ILE A 29 -0.49 5.18 -8.11
CA ILE A 29 -1.91 5.27 -8.48
C ILE A 29 -2.72 5.98 -7.38
N GLY A 30 -2.52 5.63 -6.11
CA GLY A 30 -3.30 6.28 -5.06
C GLY A 30 -2.82 7.65 -4.65
N ARG A 31 -1.54 7.99 -4.80
CA ARG A 31 -1.09 9.37 -4.64
C ARG A 31 -1.75 10.28 -5.67
N TRP A 32 -1.86 9.82 -6.91
CA TRP A 32 -2.56 10.57 -7.96
C TRP A 32 -4.07 10.62 -7.70
N ASN A 33 -4.68 9.52 -7.25
CA ASN A 33 -6.10 9.49 -6.88
C ASN A 33 -6.43 10.43 -5.69
N GLY A 34 -5.50 10.58 -4.73
CA GLY A 34 -5.60 11.55 -3.65
C GLY A 34 -5.59 13.00 -4.13
N GLY A 35 -4.75 13.31 -5.12
CA GLY A 35 -4.66 14.65 -5.74
C GLY A 35 -5.94 15.10 -6.45
N VAL A 36 -6.77 14.16 -6.93
CA VAL A 36 -8.07 14.49 -7.53
C VAL A 36 -8.97 15.28 -6.58
N ASN A 37 -8.96 14.92 -5.28
CA ASN A 37 -9.82 15.58 -4.30
C ASN A 37 -9.42 17.04 -3.99
N VAL A 38 -8.20 17.46 -4.36
CA VAL A 38 -7.70 18.84 -4.18
C VAL A 38 -8.32 19.78 -5.21
N PHE A 39 -8.64 19.26 -6.40
CA PHE A 39 -9.30 20.06 -7.42
C PHE A 39 -10.77 20.29 -7.03
N ASN A 40 -11.11 21.54 -6.71
CA ASN A 40 -12.47 21.99 -6.41
C ASN A 40 -13.34 22.02 -7.69
N THR A 41 -13.47 20.87 -8.33
CA THR A 41 -14.23 20.65 -9.57
C THR A 41 -15.60 20.04 -9.24
N SER A 42 -16.51 20.07 -10.22
CA SER A 42 -17.85 19.51 -10.06
C SER A 42 -17.80 18.04 -9.57
N LYS A 43 -18.85 17.59 -8.85
CA LYS A 43 -18.96 16.19 -8.39
C LYS A 43 -18.77 15.19 -9.54
N ALA A 44 -19.24 15.53 -10.75
CA ALA A 44 -19.10 14.69 -11.94
C ALA A 44 -17.65 14.63 -12.44
N THR A 45 -16.94 15.77 -12.45
CA THR A 45 -15.53 15.85 -12.85
C THR A 45 -14.63 15.11 -11.86
N ASN A 46 -14.88 15.27 -10.56
CA ASN A 46 -14.20 14.54 -9.50
C ASN A 46 -14.45 13.02 -9.60
N MET A 47 -15.67 12.61 -9.93
CA MET A 47 -16.01 11.20 -10.16
C MET A 47 -15.26 10.65 -11.38
N LEU A 48 -15.26 11.37 -12.51
CA LEU A 48 -14.53 10.96 -13.72
C LEU A 48 -13.03 10.88 -13.47
N LEU A 49 -12.44 11.86 -12.81
CA LEU A 49 -11.00 11.87 -12.49
C LEU A 49 -10.58 10.69 -11.62
N LYS A 50 -11.42 10.24 -10.66
CA LYS A 50 -11.13 9.05 -9.84
C LYS A 50 -11.09 7.74 -10.62
N PHE A 51 -11.72 7.67 -11.80
CA PHE A 51 -11.60 6.54 -12.71
C PHE A 51 -10.47 6.71 -13.73
N ILE A 52 -10.36 7.92 -14.30
CA ILE A 52 -9.39 8.25 -15.33
C ILE A 52 -7.96 8.19 -14.78
N VAL A 53 -7.71 8.73 -13.59
CA VAL A 53 -6.35 8.85 -13.04
C VAL A 53 -5.71 7.49 -12.76
N PRO A 54 -6.36 6.53 -12.08
CA PRO A 54 -5.82 5.18 -11.92
C PRO A 54 -5.62 4.44 -13.24
N ALA A 55 -6.55 4.61 -14.20
CA ALA A 55 -6.43 3.98 -15.51
C ALA A 55 -5.26 4.56 -16.33
N LEU A 56 -5.05 5.88 -16.30
CA LEU A 56 -3.92 6.54 -16.93
C LEU A 56 -2.60 6.11 -16.32
N ALA A 57 -2.50 6.06 -14.98
CA ALA A 57 -1.32 5.58 -14.29
C ALA A 57 -1.01 4.13 -14.67
N PHE A 58 -2.02 3.26 -14.77
CA PHE A 58 -1.84 1.89 -15.24
C PHE A 58 -1.40 1.82 -16.71
N GLY A 59 -1.97 2.67 -17.57
CA GLY A 59 -1.53 2.80 -18.96
C GLY A 59 -0.06 3.21 -19.09
N VAL A 60 0.41 4.12 -18.25
CA VAL A 60 1.84 4.50 -18.18
C VAL A 60 2.69 3.31 -17.77
N ILE A 61 2.28 2.53 -16.77
CA ILE A 61 3.02 1.32 -16.33
C ILE A 61 3.15 0.32 -17.49
N ILE A 62 2.06 0.02 -18.20
CA ILE A 62 2.10 -0.88 -19.36
C ILE A 62 2.99 -0.31 -20.45
N ALA A 63 2.84 0.96 -20.79
CA ALA A 63 3.65 1.62 -21.82
C ALA A 63 5.13 1.50 -21.50
N THR A 64 5.57 1.85 -20.29
CA THR A 64 6.97 1.75 -19.87
C THR A 64 7.49 0.31 -19.92
N ASN A 65 6.68 -0.69 -19.60
CA ASN A 65 7.09 -2.10 -19.68
C ASN A 65 7.17 -2.60 -21.13
N ILE A 66 6.29 -2.16 -22.03
CA ILE A 66 6.39 -2.47 -23.47
C ILE A 66 7.64 -1.81 -24.06
N PHE A 67 7.94 -0.55 -23.69
CA PHE A 67 9.16 0.13 -24.10
C PHE A 67 10.44 -0.56 -23.58
N ALA A 68 10.33 -1.31 -22.49
CA ALA A 68 11.42 -2.10 -21.92
C ALA A 68 11.45 -3.56 -22.44
N GLU A 69 10.68 -3.89 -23.49
CA GLU A 69 10.59 -5.22 -24.12
C GLU A 69 10.17 -6.36 -23.15
N HIS A 70 9.42 -6.03 -22.10
CA HIS A 70 8.96 -7.00 -21.11
C HIS A 70 7.56 -7.57 -21.45
N ASN A 71 7.32 -8.84 -21.07
CA ASN A 71 6.00 -9.46 -21.21
C ASN A 71 5.00 -8.84 -20.21
N VAL A 72 3.89 -8.30 -20.72
CA VAL A 72 2.83 -7.62 -19.96
C VAL A 72 1.55 -8.44 -19.84
N ASP A 73 1.52 -9.69 -20.32
CA ASP A 73 0.30 -10.52 -20.35
C ASP A 73 -0.23 -10.77 -18.93
N ALA A 74 0.69 -10.90 -17.98
CA ALA A 74 0.37 -11.05 -16.58
C ALA A 74 -0.32 -9.80 -15.98
N PHE A 75 -0.17 -8.61 -16.58
CA PHE A 75 -0.71 -7.37 -16.02
C PHE A 75 -2.19 -7.16 -16.33
N TYR A 76 -2.77 -7.88 -17.28
CA TYR A 76 -4.18 -7.72 -17.65
C TYR A 76 -5.17 -8.12 -16.54
N ILE A 77 -4.74 -8.83 -15.50
CA ILE A 77 -5.55 -9.10 -14.31
C ILE A 77 -5.62 -7.90 -13.36
N TYR A 78 -4.65 -6.98 -13.46
CA TYR A 78 -4.47 -5.86 -12.55
C TYR A 78 -5.59 -4.80 -12.55
N PRO A 79 -6.26 -4.50 -13.68
CA PRO A 79 -7.43 -3.62 -13.70
C PRO A 79 -8.53 -4.01 -12.71
N ILE A 80 -8.70 -5.31 -12.41
CA ILE A 80 -9.69 -5.76 -11.40
C ILE A 80 -9.35 -5.19 -10.03
N TRP A 81 -8.07 -5.23 -9.65
CA TRP A 81 -7.58 -4.66 -8.39
C TRP A 81 -7.73 -3.14 -8.33
N ILE A 82 -7.52 -2.46 -9.46
CA ILE A 82 -7.73 -1.02 -9.59
C ILE A 82 -9.20 -0.66 -9.40
N LEU A 83 -10.13 -1.45 -9.96
CA LEU A 83 -11.56 -1.24 -9.74
C LEU A 83 -11.95 -1.40 -8.27
N ILE A 84 -11.44 -2.45 -7.60
CA ILE A 84 -11.67 -2.65 -6.16
C ILE A 84 -11.12 -1.46 -5.35
N PHE A 85 -9.92 -0.99 -5.68
CA PHE A 85 -9.31 0.19 -5.09
C PHE A 85 -10.18 1.44 -5.26
N ILE A 86 -10.71 1.68 -6.45
CA ILE A 86 -11.60 2.81 -6.74
C ILE A 86 -12.88 2.70 -5.89
N LEU A 87 -13.50 1.52 -5.81
CA LEU A 87 -14.70 1.29 -5.00
C LEU A 87 -14.44 1.60 -3.51
N ILE A 88 -13.34 1.09 -2.95
CA ILE A 88 -12.97 1.37 -1.55
C ILE A 88 -12.65 2.85 -1.35
N SER A 89 -12.03 3.51 -2.33
CA SER A 89 -11.78 4.96 -2.31
C SER A 89 -13.08 5.77 -2.26
N PHE A 90 -14.12 5.35 -3.00
CA PHE A 90 -15.44 5.98 -2.93
C PHE A 90 -16.11 5.78 -1.56
N ILE A 91 -15.96 4.60 -0.95
CA ILE A 91 -16.53 4.31 0.38
C ILE A 91 -15.80 5.10 1.47
N GLY A 92 -14.48 5.23 1.38
CA GLY A 92 -13.67 6.04 2.32
C GLY A 92 -14.03 7.53 2.26
N GLY A 93 -14.33 8.02 1.05
CA GLY A 93 -14.74 9.41 0.84
C GLY A 93 -13.63 10.40 1.22
N LYS A 94 -14.01 11.54 1.80
CA LYS A 94 -13.07 12.60 2.23
C LYS A 94 -12.54 12.42 3.65
N ASN A 95 -13.04 11.46 4.42
CA ASN A 95 -12.69 11.33 5.82
C ASN A 95 -11.37 10.54 5.97
N ALA A 96 -10.31 11.21 6.43
CA ALA A 96 -8.99 10.61 6.57
C ALA A 96 -8.99 9.35 7.44
N GLY A 97 -9.75 9.35 8.54
CA GLY A 97 -9.88 8.20 9.45
C GLY A 97 -10.53 6.98 8.80
N LYS A 98 -11.67 7.19 8.14
CA LYS A 98 -12.39 6.09 7.45
C LYS A 98 -11.57 5.53 6.29
N THR A 99 -10.96 6.40 5.49
CA THR A 99 -10.08 5.99 4.40
C THR A 99 -8.92 5.17 4.94
N LEU A 100 -8.19 5.66 5.95
CA LEU A 100 -7.06 4.91 6.50
C LEU A 100 -7.47 3.54 7.05
N MET A 101 -8.60 3.45 7.75
CA MET A 101 -9.11 2.18 8.28
C MET A 101 -9.46 1.19 7.16
N LEU A 102 -10.24 1.62 6.16
CA LEU A 102 -10.68 0.75 5.07
C LEU A 102 -9.51 0.25 4.23
N PHE A 103 -8.56 1.13 3.92
CA PHE A 103 -7.37 0.76 3.17
C PHE A 103 -6.44 -0.12 4.01
N GLY A 104 -6.31 0.14 5.32
CA GLY A 104 -5.54 -0.70 6.25
C GLY A 104 -6.06 -2.13 6.34
N VAL A 105 -7.38 -2.27 6.50
CA VAL A 105 -8.07 -3.58 6.51
C VAL A 105 -7.94 -4.27 5.14
N SER A 106 -8.11 -3.53 4.05
CA SER A 106 -7.98 -4.11 2.70
C SER A 106 -6.56 -4.61 2.44
N GLY A 107 -5.54 -3.84 2.82
CA GLY A 107 -4.14 -4.26 2.74
C GLY A 107 -3.85 -5.50 3.59
N LEU A 108 -4.38 -5.56 4.82
CA LEU A 108 -4.28 -6.74 5.68
C LEU A 108 -4.91 -7.97 5.01
N ILE A 109 -6.12 -7.85 4.47
CA ILE A 109 -6.83 -8.94 3.80
C ILE A 109 -6.04 -9.42 2.58
N MET A 110 -5.51 -8.51 1.76
CA MET A 110 -4.70 -8.90 0.60
C MET A 110 -3.44 -9.65 1.01
N MET A 111 -2.75 -9.21 2.06
CA MET A 111 -1.56 -9.89 2.58
C MET A 111 -1.88 -11.29 3.12
N LEU A 112 -3.00 -11.44 3.84
CA LEU A 112 -3.46 -12.74 4.35
C LEU A 112 -3.85 -13.69 3.22
N ILE A 113 -4.63 -13.21 2.24
CA ILE A 113 -5.02 -14.04 1.10
C ILE A 113 -3.78 -14.42 0.28
N GLY A 114 -2.87 -13.49 0.02
CA GLY A 114 -1.60 -13.76 -0.67
C GLY A 114 -0.76 -14.84 0.01
N LEU A 115 -0.81 -14.95 1.33
CA LEU A 115 -0.07 -15.96 2.10
C LEU A 115 -0.72 -17.35 2.04
N VAL A 116 -2.05 -17.42 1.95
CA VAL A 116 -2.82 -18.68 1.99
C VAL A 116 -3.14 -19.21 0.58
N TYR A 117 -3.05 -18.37 -0.45
CA TYR A 117 -3.48 -18.74 -1.80
C TYR A 117 -2.59 -19.86 -2.39
N PRO A 118 -3.17 -20.97 -2.89
CA PRO A 118 -2.39 -22.13 -3.35
C PRO A 118 -1.55 -21.87 -4.60
N ASP A 119 -2.02 -21.00 -5.49
CA ASP A 119 -1.35 -20.66 -6.73
C ASP A 119 -0.38 -19.50 -6.54
N ARG A 120 0.92 -19.77 -6.71
CA ARG A 120 2.00 -18.79 -6.56
C ARG A 120 1.95 -17.67 -7.60
N GLU A 121 1.43 -17.94 -8.80
CA GLU A 121 1.31 -16.91 -9.84
C GLU A 121 0.26 -15.87 -9.46
N ILE A 122 -0.86 -16.32 -8.90
CA ILE A 122 -1.94 -15.44 -8.44
C ILE A 122 -1.59 -14.79 -7.10
N ALA A 123 -0.90 -15.52 -6.19
CA ALA A 123 -0.44 -15.02 -4.89
C ALA A 123 0.37 -13.72 -5.01
N LYS A 124 1.26 -13.61 -6.01
CA LYS A 124 2.06 -12.40 -6.28
C LYS A 124 1.18 -11.17 -6.47
N PHE A 125 0.05 -11.29 -7.18
CA PHE A 125 -0.85 -10.16 -7.41
C PHE A 125 -1.49 -9.66 -6.12
N PHE A 126 -1.86 -10.55 -5.19
CA PHE A 126 -2.37 -10.12 -3.88
C PHE A 126 -1.34 -9.29 -3.11
N PHE A 127 -0.07 -9.69 -3.12
CA PHE A 127 1.01 -8.92 -2.49
C PHE A 127 1.22 -7.55 -3.18
N ILE A 128 1.20 -7.52 -4.52
CA ILE A 128 1.32 -6.28 -5.30
C ILE A 128 0.14 -5.33 -5.02
N SER A 129 -1.08 -5.86 -4.98
CA SER A 129 -2.29 -5.12 -4.64
C SER A 129 -2.27 -4.59 -3.20
N GLY A 130 -1.57 -5.25 -2.26
CA GLY A 130 -1.32 -4.64 -0.95
C GLY A 130 -0.58 -3.30 -1.04
N GLY A 131 0.36 -3.16 -1.98
CA GLY A 131 1.00 -1.88 -2.30
C GLY A 131 0.01 -0.85 -2.86
N LEU A 132 -0.93 -1.28 -3.70
CA LEU A 132 -2.02 -0.42 -4.19
C LEU A 132 -2.85 0.15 -3.03
N PHE A 133 -3.18 -0.63 -2.02
CA PHE A 133 -3.92 -0.13 -0.86
C PHE A 133 -3.08 0.78 0.05
N LEU A 134 -1.76 0.56 0.13
CA LEU A 134 -0.86 1.42 0.91
C LEU A 134 -0.75 2.85 0.36
N SER A 135 -0.99 3.06 -0.93
CA SER A 135 -0.76 4.31 -1.66
C SER A 135 -1.43 5.58 -1.09
N ILE A 136 -2.65 5.49 -0.53
CA ILE A 136 -3.42 6.64 0.00
C ILE A 136 -3.20 6.85 1.51
N MET A 137 -2.54 5.91 2.19
CA MET A 137 -2.47 5.92 3.65
C MET A 137 -1.64 7.09 4.18
N TRP A 138 -0.55 7.46 3.52
CA TRP A 138 0.37 8.50 4.02
C TRP A 138 -0.29 9.87 4.20
N PRO A 139 -1.01 10.44 3.21
CA PRO A 139 -1.80 11.66 3.42
C PRO A 139 -2.77 11.53 4.60
N SER A 140 -3.54 10.44 4.68
CA SER A 140 -4.51 10.25 5.77
C SER A 140 -3.86 10.13 7.16
N ILE A 141 -2.68 9.51 7.26
CA ILE A 141 -1.89 9.48 8.50
C ILE A 141 -1.45 10.89 8.87
N PHE A 142 -0.96 11.65 7.89
CA PHE A 142 -0.49 13.01 8.08
C PHE A 142 -1.62 13.91 8.58
N ASP A 143 -2.78 13.88 7.92
CA ASP A 143 -3.96 14.66 8.28
C ASP A 143 -4.43 14.37 9.71
N LEU A 144 -4.48 13.08 10.09
CA LEU A 144 -4.86 12.66 11.44
C LEU A 144 -3.82 13.05 12.50
N ALA A 145 -2.53 12.97 12.17
CA ALA A 145 -1.45 13.25 13.10
C ALA A 145 -1.31 14.74 13.42
N ILE A 146 -1.64 15.63 12.48
CA ILE A 146 -1.54 17.09 12.67
C ILE A 146 -2.86 17.74 13.11
N ALA A 147 -3.98 17.01 13.03
CA ALA A 147 -5.29 17.52 13.40
C ALA A 147 -5.32 18.05 14.85
N GLY A 148 -5.82 19.29 15.03
CA GLY A 148 -6.01 19.90 16.35
C GLY A 148 -4.75 20.47 17.01
N LEU A 149 -3.57 20.41 16.37
CA LEU A 149 -2.31 20.90 16.96
C LEU A 149 -2.07 22.42 16.81
N GLY A 150 -2.79 23.10 15.93
CA GLY A 150 -2.73 24.56 15.75
C GLY A 150 -1.30 25.06 15.55
N LYS A 151 -0.78 25.87 16.49
CA LYS A 151 0.59 26.43 16.45
C LYS A 151 1.70 25.37 16.44
N ASN A 152 1.43 24.15 16.89
CA ASN A 152 2.41 23.07 16.96
C ASN A 152 2.44 22.17 15.72
N THR A 153 1.59 22.44 14.71
CA THR A 153 1.50 21.66 13.46
C THR A 153 2.86 21.49 12.79
N GLY A 154 3.64 22.58 12.64
CA GLY A 154 4.96 22.50 12.02
C GLY A 154 5.93 21.58 12.75
N LYS A 155 5.95 21.61 14.09
CA LYS A 155 6.79 20.71 14.89
C LYS A 155 6.31 19.25 14.77
N ALA A 156 5.00 19.02 14.82
CA ALA A 156 4.42 17.69 14.67
C ALA A 156 4.72 17.07 13.29
N SER A 157 4.61 17.86 12.22
CA SER A 157 4.98 17.43 10.86
C SER A 157 6.46 17.05 10.77
N SER A 158 7.37 17.81 11.38
CA SER A 158 8.79 17.45 11.41
C SER A 158 9.03 16.12 12.15
N PHE A 159 8.39 15.91 13.29
CA PHE A 159 8.48 14.63 14.01
C PHE A 159 7.93 13.47 13.19
N LEU A 160 6.81 13.67 12.49
CA LEU A 160 6.22 12.65 11.64
C LEU A 160 7.13 12.28 10.46
N ILE A 161 7.78 13.26 9.83
CA ILE A 161 8.74 13.00 8.74
C ILE A 161 9.97 12.25 9.27
N MET A 162 10.44 12.53 10.49
CA MET A 162 11.55 11.78 11.09
C MET A 162 11.21 10.29 11.31
N MET A 163 9.92 9.92 11.45
CA MET A 163 9.51 8.52 11.56
C MET A 163 9.76 7.69 10.29
N ILE A 164 10.12 8.31 9.15
CA ILE A 164 10.57 7.59 7.94
C ILE A 164 11.75 6.66 8.24
N LEU A 165 12.55 6.94 9.28
CA LEU A 165 13.59 6.02 9.77
C LEU A 165 13.07 4.60 10.03
N GLY A 166 11.81 4.47 10.49
CA GLY A 166 11.17 3.16 10.69
C GLY A 166 11.13 2.32 9.41
N GLY A 167 11.02 2.96 8.24
CA GLY A 167 11.08 2.30 6.94
C GLY A 167 12.46 1.73 6.60
N GLY A 168 13.53 2.16 7.26
CA GLY A 168 14.85 1.53 7.16
C GLY A 168 15.08 0.42 8.20
N VAL A 169 14.48 0.56 9.39
CA VAL A 169 14.67 -0.41 10.48
C VAL A 169 13.81 -1.65 10.30
N ILE A 170 12.53 -1.49 9.94
CA ILE A 170 11.58 -2.61 9.82
C ILE A 170 12.01 -3.63 8.75
N PRO A 171 12.47 -3.23 7.54
CA PRO A 171 12.95 -4.20 6.54
C PRO A 171 14.20 -4.95 6.99
N LEU A 172 15.09 -4.36 7.80
CA LEU A 172 16.25 -5.07 8.35
C LEU A 172 15.82 -6.17 9.33
N ILE A 173 14.80 -5.89 10.16
CA ILE A 173 14.21 -6.90 11.05
C ILE A 173 13.56 -8.00 10.21
N GLN A 174 12.80 -7.66 9.17
CA GLN A 174 12.19 -8.63 8.27
C GLN A 174 13.22 -9.49 7.54
N GLY A 175 14.29 -8.87 7.02
CA GLY A 175 15.39 -9.56 6.36
C GLY A 175 16.07 -10.56 7.29
N ARG A 176 16.33 -10.18 8.55
CA ARG A 176 16.89 -11.12 9.55
C ARG A 176 15.97 -12.31 9.83
N ILE A 177 14.65 -12.14 9.76
CA ILE A 177 13.71 -13.25 9.89
C ILE A 177 13.82 -14.18 8.68
N CYS A 178 13.94 -13.62 7.47
CA CYS A 178 14.16 -14.42 6.26
C CYS A 178 15.49 -15.17 6.31
N ASP A 179 16.54 -14.59 6.89
CA ASP A 179 17.86 -15.26 6.99
C ASP A 179 17.83 -16.53 7.88
N PHE A 180 16.80 -16.72 8.72
CA PHE A 180 16.63 -17.98 9.46
C PHE A 180 16.32 -19.19 8.56
N ASP A 181 15.82 -18.99 7.33
CA ASP A 181 15.70 -20.07 6.32
C ASP A 181 17.07 -20.71 6.01
N LEU A 182 18.18 -19.98 6.18
CA LEU A 182 19.53 -20.51 5.95
C LEU A 182 20.01 -21.44 7.07
N SER A 183 19.44 -21.30 8.27
CA SER A 183 19.86 -22.05 9.47
C SER A 183 18.92 -23.20 9.81
N ASP A 184 17.63 -23.06 9.54
CA ASP A 184 16.62 -24.10 9.75
C ASP A 184 15.59 -24.15 8.60
N PRO A 185 15.84 -24.95 7.56
CA PRO A 185 14.97 -25.06 6.39
C PRO A 185 13.60 -25.70 6.68
N GLN A 186 13.39 -26.28 7.87
CA GLN A 186 12.11 -26.90 8.22
C GLN A 186 11.01 -25.86 8.48
N GLY A 187 11.36 -24.57 8.58
CA GLY A 187 10.43 -23.50 8.84
C GLY A 187 9.82 -23.57 10.25
N ILE A 188 8.78 -22.78 10.50
CA ILE A 188 7.96 -22.86 11.70
C ILE A 188 6.54 -23.20 11.28
N MET A 189 5.86 -24.12 11.98
CA MET A 189 4.45 -24.43 11.75
C MET A 189 4.10 -24.85 10.30
N GLY A 190 5.04 -25.45 9.55
CA GLY A 190 4.82 -25.89 8.16
C GLY A 190 4.87 -24.77 7.11
N ILE A 191 5.37 -23.58 7.46
CA ILE A 191 5.62 -22.46 6.54
C ILE A 191 7.12 -22.08 6.57
N SER A 192 7.69 -21.76 5.40
CA SER A 192 9.09 -21.26 5.31
C SER A 192 9.24 -19.94 6.08
N TRP A 193 10.45 -19.68 6.59
CA TRP A 193 10.74 -18.44 7.33
C TRP A 193 10.49 -17.19 6.48
N THR A 194 10.68 -17.30 5.16
CA THR A 194 10.33 -16.24 4.20
C THR A 194 8.84 -15.90 4.23
N HIS A 195 7.97 -16.90 4.33
CA HIS A 195 6.52 -16.72 4.44
C HIS A 195 6.14 -16.17 5.82
N PHE A 196 6.79 -16.65 6.87
CA PHE A 196 6.59 -16.13 8.23
C PHE A 196 6.98 -14.65 8.35
N SER A 197 7.96 -14.17 7.60
CA SER A 197 8.39 -12.76 7.60
C SER A 197 7.26 -11.77 7.29
N TYR A 198 6.21 -12.21 6.57
CA TYR A 198 5.02 -11.41 6.28
C TYR A 198 4.17 -11.09 7.53
N ILE A 199 4.48 -11.66 8.69
CA ILE A 199 3.91 -11.21 9.97
C ILE A 199 4.19 -9.72 10.22
N ILE A 200 5.34 -9.21 9.77
CA ILE A 200 5.72 -7.81 9.94
C ILE A 200 4.78 -6.87 9.17
N PRO A 201 4.60 -7.00 7.84
CA PRO A 201 3.63 -6.19 7.12
C PRO A 201 2.19 -6.41 7.61
N LEU A 202 1.83 -7.63 8.04
CA LEU A 202 0.51 -7.87 8.66
C LEU A 202 0.29 -7.05 9.93
N LEU A 203 1.27 -7.02 10.84
CA LEU A 203 1.22 -6.18 12.03
C LEU A 203 1.19 -4.68 11.67
N GLY A 204 1.94 -4.27 10.64
CA GLY A 204 1.91 -2.92 10.12
C GLY A 204 0.53 -2.49 9.64
N PHE A 205 -0.09 -3.27 8.73
CA PHE A 205 -1.43 -2.99 8.25
C PHE A 205 -2.50 -3.07 9.35
N ALA A 206 -2.38 -4.02 10.28
CA ALA A 206 -3.26 -4.11 11.44
C ALA A 206 -3.17 -2.85 12.32
N TYR A 207 -1.95 -2.36 12.57
CA TYR A 207 -1.74 -1.11 13.31
C TYR A 207 -2.32 0.10 12.59
N LEU A 208 -2.15 0.21 11.26
CA LEU A 208 -2.74 1.30 10.48
C LEU A 208 -4.26 1.27 10.47
N ALA A 209 -4.85 0.07 10.36
CA ALA A 209 -6.30 -0.11 10.49
C ALA A 209 -6.80 0.32 11.88
N PHE A 210 -6.09 -0.09 12.93
CA PHE A 210 -6.38 0.34 14.31
C PHE A 210 -6.25 1.86 14.48
N TYR A 211 -5.19 2.46 13.95
CA TYR A 211 -4.94 3.89 14.03
C TYR A 211 -6.04 4.70 13.32
N GLY A 212 -6.46 4.28 12.12
CA GLY A 212 -7.57 4.87 11.38
C GLY A 212 -8.92 4.78 12.12
N PHE A 213 -9.13 3.75 12.94
CA PHE A 213 -10.33 3.60 13.76
C PHE A 213 -10.28 4.38 15.09
N TYR A 214 -9.13 4.40 15.74
CA TYR A 214 -8.97 4.90 17.10
C TYR A 214 -8.68 6.41 17.15
N CYS A 215 -7.83 6.92 16.26
CA CYS A 215 -7.44 8.33 16.25
C CYS A 215 -8.63 9.29 16.05
N PRO A 216 -9.57 9.05 15.10
CA PRO A 216 -10.73 9.92 14.94
C PRO A 216 -11.64 9.97 16.18
N LYS A 217 -11.69 8.90 16.99
CA LYS A 217 -12.46 8.87 18.24
C LYS A 217 -11.84 9.79 19.29
N ILE A 218 -10.52 9.84 19.37
CA ILE A 218 -9.81 10.75 20.27
C ILE A 218 -10.01 12.20 19.82
N LEU A 219 -9.83 12.48 18.54
CA LEU A 219 -10.02 13.83 17.97
C LEU A 219 -11.45 14.34 18.20
N LYS A 220 -12.45 13.46 18.05
CA LYS A 220 -13.85 13.79 18.36
C LYS A 220 -14.06 14.15 19.83
N LYS A 221 -13.37 13.48 20.77
CA LYS A 221 -13.41 13.83 22.20
C LYS A 221 -12.74 15.17 22.50
N GLN A 222 -11.78 15.59 21.67
CA GLN A 222 -11.08 16.87 21.77
C GLN A 222 -11.83 18.03 21.06
N GLY A 223 -13.02 17.77 20.51
CA GLY A 223 -13.84 18.78 19.82
C GLY A 223 -13.45 19.02 18.36
N VAL A 224 -12.55 18.22 17.78
CA VAL A 224 -12.18 18.29 16.36
C VAL A 224 -13.12 17.38 15.56
N PHE A 225 -14.11 17.99 14.92
CA PHE A 225 -15.08 17.28 14.08
C PHE A 225 -14.66 17.40 12.62
N HIS A 226 -14.41 16.25 11.98
CA HIS A 226 -14.05 16.10 10.56
C HIS A 226 -12.61 16.52 10.23
N VAL A 227 -11.71 15.53 10.25
CA VAL A 227 -10.44 15.62 9.53
C VAL A 227 -10.73 15.22 8.09
N GLU A 228 -10.92 16.21 7.23
CA GLU A 228 -10.90 15.98 5.79
C GLU A 228 -9.47 15.69 5.35
N SER A 229 -9.31 14.72 4.46
CA SER A 229 -8.00 14.47 3.87
C SER A 229 -7.71 15.55 2.83
N GLU A 230 -7.01 16.60 3.23
CA GLU A 230 -6.46 17.58 2.31
C GLU A 230 -5.20 16.96 1.70
N GLY A 231 -5.32 16.49 0.45
CA GLY A 231 -4.22 15.92 -0.30
C GLY A 231 -3.02 16.87 -0.26
N GLY A 232 -1.96 16.46 0.44
CA GLY A 232 -0.83 17.29 0.80
C GLY A 232 -0.29 18.11 -0.37
N ALA A 233 -0.54 19.41 -0.31
CA ALA A 233 0.28 20.44 -0.93
C ALA A 233 0.97 21.17 0.22
N HIS A 234 2.18 20.71 0.54
CA HIS A 234 3.19 21.59 1.09
C HIS A 234 3.84 22.35 -0.06
#